data_AF-A0A3S5DMA3-F1
#
_entry.id   AF-A0A3S5DMA3-F1
#
_cell.length_a   1.000
_cell.length_b   1.000
_cell.length_c   1.000
_cell.angle_alpha   90.00
_cell.angle_beta   90.00
_cell.angle_gamma   90.00
#
_symmetry.space_group_name_H-M   'P 1'
#
loop_
_entity.id
_entity.type
_entity.pdbx_description
1 polymer ?
#
loop_
_entity_poly.entity_id
_entity_poly.type
_entity_poly.pdbx_seq_one_letter_code
_entity_poly.pdbx_strand_id
1 'polypeptide(L)'
;MREDLRDIWHNDQWRIVGLLTILNILAVCVRGGAMMYYVTWILGKPGVFVAFLTTYCVGNLIGSALAKPLTDWKCKVSVFCWTNALLAVISVAMFFVPMHATIAMFVFIFVIGVLHQLVTPIQWVMMSDTVDYGEWCNGKRLTGISFAGTLFVLKLGLALGGALIGWMLAGGGYDAAAKTQNSATISIIIALFTIVPAICYLLSAAIAKRYYTLKSPFLKTILEQLAQGAHRNEQEFTHKELQKLKEQTMKISDGNWLIQPGLNLIHPVQVFDVEQHGNEMVIYAAPRDVRERTWQLDTPLFTLRFFSPQEGVIGVRMEHFQGALDNGPHYPLNVLQDINVEMQNNAEFAELKSGSLSVRVTKGELWSLDFLRNGVRITGSQLKNNGYVQDTNSGRNYMFERLDLGVGETVYGLGERFTALVRNGQTVETWNRDGGTSTEQSYKNIPFYITNRGYGVLVNHPQCVSFEIGSEKVSKVQFSVESEYLEYFVIDGPTPKDVLNRYTQFTGRPALPPAWSFGLWLTTSFTTNYDEATVNSFIDGMAERNLPLHVFHFDCFWMKAFQWCDFEWDPVTFPDPKGMIRRLKAKGLKVCVWINPLHRPEIPGLPGAERERIFAKTPGRLLVAVG
;
A
#
# COMPACT_ATOMS: atom_id res chain seq x y z
N MET A 1 -7.02 2.55 -22.37
CA MET A 1 -5.76 1.94 -22.87
C MET A 1 -5.26 2.50 -24.21
N ARG A 2 -6.00 2.40 -25.34
CA ARG A 2 -5.53 2.96 -26.63
C ARG A 2 -5.34 4.48 -26.60
N GLU A 3 -6.26 5.18 -25.95
CA GLU A 3 -6.17 6.65 -25.77
C GLU A 3 -5.02 7.02 -24.84
N ASP A 4 -4.85 6.32 -23.72
CA ASP A 4 -3.75 6.59 -22.79
C ASP A 4 -2.37 6.34 -23.42
N LEU A 5 -2.26 5.33 -24.30
CA LEU A 5 -1.05 5.08 -25.10
C LEU A 5 -0.79 6.17 -26.15
N ARG A 6 -1.86 6.78 -26.67
CA ARG A 6 -1.73 7.96 -27.54
C ARG A 6 -1.28 9.17 -26.74
N ASP A 7 -1.89 9.42 -25.58
CA ASP A 7 -1.64 10.58 -24.74
C ASP A 7 -0.19 10.60 -24.22
N ILE A 8 0.34 9.44 -23.80
CA ILE A 8 1.75 9.31 -23.40
C ILE A 8 2.71 9.51 -24.58
N TRP A 9 2.34 9.05 -25.79
CA TRP A 9 3.16 9.26 -26.99
C TRP A 9 3.22 10.74 -27.40
N HIS A 10 2.20 11.53 -27.07
CA HIS A 10 2.19 12.98 -27.33
C HIS A 10 3.00 13.77 -26.28
N ASN A 11 3.22 13.22 -25.08
CA ASN A 11 4.10 13.82 -24.07
C ASN A 11 5.55 13.86 -24.58
N ASP A 12 6.01 15.05 -24.98
CA ASP A 12 7.35 15.28 -25.51
C ASP A 12 8.44 15.07 -24.46
N GLN A 13 8.21 15.54 -23.22
CA GLN A 13 9.18 15.39 -22.14
C GLN A 13 9.35 13.92 -21.72
N TRP A 14 8.28 13.13 -21.73
CA TRP A 14 8.34 11.67 -21.51
C TRP A 14 9.19 10.98 -22.59
N ARG A 15 8.98 11.30 -23.87
CA ARG A 15 9.77 10.75 -24.98
C ARG A 15 11.25 11.09 -24.85
N ILE A 16 11.57 12.31 -24.43
CA ILE A 16 12.95 12.74 -24.18
C ILE A 16 13.56 11.91 -23.06
N VAL A 17 12.89 11.76 -21.91
CA VAL A 17 13.38 10.92 -20.81
C VAL A 17 13.54 9.46 -21.23
N GLY A 18 12.64 8.95 -22.07
CA GLY A 18 12.77 7.62 -22.68
C GLY A 18 14.05 7.49 -23.51
N LEU A 19 14.35 8.45 -24.39
CA LEU A 19 15.58 8.45 -25.18
C LEU A 19 16.84 8.55 -24.31
N LEU A 20 16.82 9.41 -23.29
CA LEU A 20 17.91 9.52 -22.31
C LEU A 20 18.12 8.19 -21.56
N THR A 21 17.02 7.49 -21.25
CA THR A 21 17.06 6.17 -20.62
C THR A 21 17.74 5.16 -21.53
N ILE A 22 17.38 5.09 -22.81
CA ILE A 22 18.03 4.19 -23.77
C ILE A 22 19.54 4.46 -23.85
N LEU A 23 19.93 5.73 -24.02
CA LEU A 23 21.34 6.10 -24.18
C LEU A 23 22.17 5.74 -22.94
N ASN A 24 21.67 6.06 -21.74
CA ASN A 24 22.37 5.74 -20.51
C ASN A 24 22.45 4.22 -20.30
N ILE A 25 21.32 3.50 -20.40
CA ILE A 25 21.25 2.05 -20.24
C ILE A 25 22.14 1.31 -21.25
N LEU A 26 22.18 1.79 -22.50
CA LEU A 26 23.06 1.25 -23.52
C LEU A 26 24.53 1.44 -23.13
N ALA A 27 24.94 2.61 -22.65
CA ALA A 27 26.29 2.86 -22.17
C ALA A 27 26.69 1.91 -21.00
N VAL A 28 25.76 1.66 -20.07
CA VAL A 28 25.93 0.71 -18.96
C VAL A 28 26.17 -0.70 -19.48
N CYS A 29 25.23 -1.17 -20.30
CA CYS A 29 25.16 -2.54 -20.76
C CYS A 29 26.37 -2.86 -21.63
N VAL A 30 26.72 -1.95 -22.53
CA VAL A 30 27.88 -2.07 -23.42
C VAL A 30 29.18 -2.18 -22.62
N ARG A 31 29.41 -1.29 -21.65
CA ARG A 31 30.61 -1.34 -20.81
C ARG A 31 30.64 -2.59 -19.92
N GLY A 32 29.54 -2.88 -19.24
CA GLY A 32 29.42 -4.03 -18.33
C GLY A 32 29.62 -5.35 -19.07
N GLY A 33 29.03 -5.49 -20.26
CA GLY A 33 29.21 -6.65 -21.12
C GLY A 33 30.62 -6.76 -21.71
N ALA A 34 31.22 -5.64 -22.15
CA ALA A 34 32.59 -5.59 -22.65
C ALA A 34 33.66 -5.87 -21.57
N MET A 35 33.32 -5.68 -20.29
CA MET A 35 34.25 -5.81 -19.16
C MET A 35 34.92 -7.19 -19.09
N MET A 36 34.16 -8.28 -19.30
CA MET A 36 34.72 -9.64 -19.27
C MET A 36 35.69 -9.86 -20.44
N TYR A 37 35.32 -9.39 -21.64
CA TYR A 37 36.19 -9.48 -22.81
C TYR A 37 37.48 -8.67 -22.63
N TYR A 38 37.38 -7.48 -22.05
CA TYR A 38 38.53 -6.64 -21.73
C TYR A 38 39.48 -7.32 -20.72
N VAL A 39 38.97 -7.80 -19.59
CA VAL A 39 39.79 -8.43 -18.54
C VAL A 39 40.45 -9.73 -19.05
N THR A 40 39.76 -10.46 -19.91
CA THR A 40 40.26 -11.72 -20.48
C THR A 40 41.30 -11.48 -21.56
N TRP A 41 40.98 -10.70 -22.58
CA TRP A 41 41.77 -10.63 -23.82
C TRP A 41 42.76 -9.48 -23.88
N ILE A 42 42.56 -8.42 -23.10
CA ILE A 42 43.46 -7.25 -23.08
C ILE A 42 44.26 -7.23 -21.79
N LEU A 43 43.61 -7.35 -20.63
CA LEU A 43 44.33 -7.37 -19.35
C LEU A 43 45.07 -8.70 -19.11
N GLY A 44 44.65 -9.78 -19.78
CA GLY A 44 45.28 -11.11 -19.69
C GLY A 44 45.12 -11.78 -18.33
N LYS A 45 44.16 -11.34 -17.51
CA LYS A 45 43.99 -11.76 -16.11
C LYS A 45 42.51 -12.06 -15.80
N PRO A 46 41.91 -13.12 -16.38
CA PRO A 46 40.48 -13.42 -16.19
C PRO A 46 40.08 -13.54 -14.70
N GLY A 47 40.98 -14.03 -13.84
CA GLY A 47 40.74 -14.15 -12.40
C GLY A 47 40.50 -12.83 -11.65
N VAL A 48 40.89 -11.68 -12.21
CA VAL A 48 40.61 -10.37 -11.57
C VAL A 48 39.25 -9.79 -11.93
N PHE A 49 38.46 -10.46 -12.79
CA PHE A 49 37.16 -9.96 -13.23
C PHE A 49 36.22 -9.68 -12.05
N VAL A 50 36.13 -10.59 -11.08
CA VAL A 50 35.27 -10.43 -9.89
C VAL A 50 35.67 -9.19 -9.10
N ALA A 51 36.97 -8.97 -8.88
CA ALA A 51 37.46 -7.77 -8.18
C ALA A 51 37.14 -6.50 -8.99
N PHE A 52 37.35 -6.54 -10.30
CA PHE A 52 37.09 -5.41 -11.20
C PHE A 52 35.60 -5.01 -11.24
N LEU A 53 34.71 -6.00 -11.31
CA LEU A 53 33.26 -5.81 -11.20
C LEU A 53 32.85 -5.30 -9.82
N THR A 54 33.45 -5.84 -8.75
CA THR A 54 33.17 -5.41 -7.37
C THR A 54 33.55 -3.95 -7.18
N THR A 55 34.70 -3.51 -7.67
CA THR A 55 35.11 -2.10 -7.64
C THR A 55 34.10 -1.19 -8.32
N TYR A 56 33.58 -1.61 -9.48
CA TYR A 56 32.51 -0.89 -10.17
C TYR A 56 31.22 -0.82 -9.33
N CYS A 57 30.78 -1.93 -8.74
CA CYS A 57 29.59 -1.98 -7.89
C CYS A 57 29.72 -1.12 -6.62
N VAL A 58 30.90 -1.08 -5.99
CA VAL A 58 31.16 -0.20 -4.83
C VAL A 58 31.07 1.27 -5.25
N GLY A 59 31.63 1.62 -6.41
CA GLY A 59 31.46 2.94 -7.00
C GLY A 59 29.97 3.28 -7.18
N ASN A 60 29.19 2.35 -7.74
CA ASN A 60 27.75 2.55 -7.92
C ASN A 60 27.04 2.86 -6.59
N LEU A 61 27.32 2.10 -5.52
CA LEU A 61 26.70 2.33 -4.21
C LEU A 61 26.91 3.77 -3.71
N ILE A 62 28.13 4.27 -3.84
CA ILE A 62 28.49 5.65 -3.47
C ILE A 62 27.76 6.66 -4.37
N GLY A 63 27.75 6.43 -5.69
CA GLY A 63 27.04 7.27 -6.66
C GLY A 63 25.56 7.45 -6.33
N SER A 64 24.88 6.35 -5.98
CA SER A 64 23.46 6.40 -5.59
C SER A 64 23.22 7.24 -4.33
N ALA A 65 24.11 7.17 -3.34
CA ALA A 65 23.99 7.94 -2.11
C ALA A 65 24.23 9.44 -2.33
N LEU A 66 25.08 9.81 -3.29
CA LEU A 66 25.42 11.20 -3.63
C LEU A 66 24.34 11.93 -4.43
N ALA A 67 23.38 11.20 -5.02
CA ALA A 67 22.34 11.78 -5.87
C ALA A 67 21.53 12.86 -5.14
N LYS A 68 20.97 12.53 -3.97
CA LYS A 68 20.10 13.45 -3.22
C LYS A 68 20.84 14.73 -2.76
N PRO A 69 21.99 14.66 -2.05
CA PRO A 69 22.71 15.85 -1.64
C PRO A 69 23.07 16.80 -2.79
N LEU A 70 23.45 16.25 -3.96
CA LEU A 70 23.81 17.06 -5.13
C LEU A 70 22.58 17.70 -5.79
N THR A 71 21.45 16.99 -5.84
CA THR A 71 20.19 17.56 -6.37
C THR A 71 19.53 18.57 -5.42
N ASP A 72 19.82 18.50 -4.13
CA ASP A 72 19.39 19.52 -3.15
C ASP A 72 20.22 20.81 -3.32
N TRP A 73 21.49 20.69 -3.70
CA TRP A 73 22.37 21.83 -3.97
C TRP A 73 22.10 22.53 -5.31
N LYS A 74 21.84 21.75 -6.38
CA LYS A 74 21.60 22.27 -7.73
C LYS A 74 20.48 21.53 -8.44
N CYS A 75 19.84 22.22 -9.39
CA CYS A 75 18.81 21.64 -10.24
C CYS A 75 19.23 20.28 -10.80
N LYS A 76 18.40 19.26 -10.58
CA LYS A 76 18.61 17.88 -11.01
C LYS A 76 19.01 17.73 -12.49
N VAL A 77 18.41 18.53 -13.38
CA VAL A 77 18.74 18.53 -14.82
C VAL A 77 20.17 19.01 -15.06
N SER A 78 20.63 20.02 -14.32
CA SER A 78 22.01 20.52 -14.42
C SER A 78 23.00 19.47 -13.93
N VAL A 79 22.72 18.85 -12.78
CA VAL A 79 23.54 17.76 -12.22
C VAL A 79 23.60 16.58 -13.18
N PHE A 80 22.47 16.17 -13.77
CA PHE A 80 22.39 15.12 -14.79
C PHE A 80 23.29 15.44 -16.01
N CYS A 81 23.18 16.65 -16.56
CA CYS A 81 23.96 17.06 -17.73
C CYS A 81 25.46 17.12 -17.45
N TRP A 82 25.87 17.71 -16.32
CA TRP A 82 27.28 17.80 -15.93
C TRP A 82 27.89 16.42 -15.69
N THR A 83 27.15 15.53 -15.01
CA THR A 83 27.61 14.18 -14.72
C THR A 83 27.78 13.36 -15.99
N ASN A 84 26.82 13.43 -16.92
CA ASN A 84 26.93 12.75 -18.22
C ASN A 84 28.05 13.33 -19.11
N ALA A 85 28.24 14.65 -19.11
CA ALA A 85 29.37 15.26 -19.81
C ALA A 85 30.72 14.81 -19.22
N LEU A 86 30.82 14.75 -17.89
CA LEU A 86 32.01 14.27 -17.20
C LEU A 86 32.26 12.78 -17.46
N LEU A 87 31.21 11.96 -17.46
CA LEU A 87 31.29 10.55 -17.85
C LEU A 87 31.82 10.37 -19.27
N ALA A 88 31.36 11.18 -20.22
CA ALA A 88 31.88 11.14 -21.59
C ALA A 88 33.37 11.48 -21.63
N VAL A 89 33.80 12.55 -20.96
CA VAL A 89 35.22 12.96 -20.90
C VAL A 89 36.08 11.89 -20.26
N ILE A 90 35.68 11.32 -19.13
CA ILE A 90 36.44 10.28 -18.44
C ILE A 90 36.50 8.99 -19.27
N SER A 91 35.41 8.65 -19.96
CA SER A 91 35.36 7.48 -20.84
C SER A 91 36.28 7.62 -22.05
N VAL A 92 36.43 8.84 -22.60
CA VAL A 92 37.42 9.14 -23.65
C VAL A 92 38.83 9.18 -23.07
N ALA A 93 39.04 9.77 -21.89
CA ALA A 93 40.35 9.81 -21.25
C ALA A 93 40.90 8.40 -20.99
N MET A 94 40.02 7.47 -20.59
CA MET A 94 40.35 6.06 -20.41
C MET A 94 40.91 5.41 -21.68
N PHE A 95 40.50 5.85 -22.87
CA PHE A 95 41.01 5.34 -24.16
C PHE A 95 42.50 5.64 -24.38
N PHE A 96 42.99 6.77 -23.87
CA PHE A 96 44.39 7.20 -24.05
C PHE A 96 45.35 6.60 -23.02
N VAL A 97 44.83 5.91 -22.00
CA VAL A 97 45.65 5.26 -20.98
C VAL A 97 46.00 3.84 -21.44
N PRO A 98 47.24 3.36 -21.22
CA PRO A 98 47.63 2.01 -21.59
C PRO A 98 46.66 0.97 -21.02
N MET A 99 46.00 0.22 -21.90
CA MET A 99 44.91 -0.71 -21.52
C MET A 99 45.36 -1.88 -20.64
N HIS A 100 46.67 -2.09 -20.52
CA HIS A 100 47.27 -3.11 -19.63
C HIS A 100 47.57 -2.56 -18.22
N ALA A 101 47.46 -1.24 -18.00
CA ALA A 101 47.74 -0.60 -16.71
C ALA A 101 46.65 -0.91 -15.67
N THR A 102 46.80 -2.06 -15.00
CA THR A 102 45.76 -2.64 -14.13
C THR A 102 45.23 -1.63 -13.09
N ILE A 103 46.11 -1.00 -12.31
CA ILE A 103 45.70 -0.07 -11.23
C ILE A 103 44.93 1.13 -11.80
N ALA A 104 45.40 1.71 -12.90
CA ALA A 104 44.72 2.84 -13.54
C ALA A 104 43.29 2.47 -13.96
N MET A 105 43.11 1.26 -14.51
CA MET A 105 41.81 0.77 -14.98
C MET A 105 40.83 0.51 -13.84
N PHE A 106 41.31 0.06 -12.68
CA PHE A 106 40.53 -0.01 -11.44
C PHE A 106 40.07 1.38 -10.97
N VAL A 107 40.93 2.39 -11.06
CA VAL A 107 40.56 3.79 -10.72
C VAL A 107 39.50 4.32 -11.69
N PHE A 108 39.68 4.12 -12.99
CA PHE A 108 38.70 4.55 -13.98
C PHE A 108 37.34 3.89 -13.76
N ILE A 109 37.30 2.57 -13.58
CA ILE A 109 36.02 1.87 -13.43
C ILE A 109 35.32 2.25 -12.12
N PHE A 110 36.06 2.52 -11.05
CA PHE A 110 35.50 3.04 -9.81
C PHE A 110 34.84 4.41 -10.00
N VAL A 111 35.59 5.38 -10.57
CA VAL A 111 35.08 6.75 -10.79
C VAL A 111 33.89 6.74 -11.75
N ILE A 112 33.97 5.95 -12.81
CA ILE A 112 32.87 5.74 -13.74
C ILE A 112 31.64 5.16 -13.02
N GLY A 113 31.82 4.17 -12.14
CA GLY A 113 30.71 3.58 -11.37
C GLY A 113 30.00 4.62 -10.50
N VAL A 114 30.78 5.45 -9.79
CA VAL A 114 30.23 6.56 -8.99
C VAL A 114 29.40 7.50 -9.83
N LEU A 115 29.97 8.04 -10.91
CA LEU A 115 29.28 9.03 -11.75
C LEU A 115 28.08 8.43 -12.47
N HIS A 116 28.16 7.17 -12.86
CA HIS A 116 27.08 6.50 -13.52
C HIS A 116 25.88 6.32 -12.60
N GLN A 117 26.08 5.72 -11.43
CA GLN A 117 24.96 5.45 -10.54
C GLN A 117 24.40 6.73 -9.92
N LEU A 118 25.16 7.83 -9.94
CA LEU A 118 24.65 9.16 -9.62
C LEU A 118 23.51 9.61 -10.58
N VAL A 119 23.59 9.23 -11.86
CA VAL A 119 22.60 9.60 -12.90
C VAL A 119 21.30 8.82 -12.74
N THR A 120 21.34 7.57 -12.28
CA THR A 120 20.17 6.67 -12.29
C THR A 120 19.00 7.16 -11.40
N PRO A 121 19.19 7.53 -10.11
CA PRO A 121 18.11 8.09 -9.30
C PRO A 121 17.57 9.40 -9.86
N ILE A 122 18.44 10.24 -10.41
CA ILE A 122 18.05 11.52 -11.01
C ILE A 122 17.12 11.29 -12.19
N GLN A 123 17.40 10.28 -13.03
CA GLN A 123 16.55 9.93 -14.16
C GLN A 123 15.16 9.44 -13.72
N TRP A 124 15.07 8.69 -12.61
CA TRP A 124 13.77 8.30 -12.02
C TRP A 124 12.97 9.49 -11.51
N VAL A 125 13.64 10.49 -10.93
CA VAL A 125 12.98 11.74 -10.53
C VAL A 125 12.53 12.53 -11.75
N MET A 126 13.38 12.67 -12.78
CA MET A 126 13.03 13.33 -14.04
C MET A 126 11.84 12.65 -14.73
N MET A 127 11.70 11.33 -14.58
CA MET A 127 10.57 10.57 -15.07
C MET A 127 9.27 10.93 -14.33
N SER A 128 9.30 11.05 -13.00
CA SER A 128 8.16 11.54 -12.22
C SER A 128 7.69 12.92 -12.72
N ASP A 129 8.63 13.82 -13.02
CA ASP A 129 8.28 15.16 -13.52
C ASP A 129 7.51 15.12 -14.84
N THR A 130 7.78 14.12 -15.70
CA THR A 130 7.04 13.96 -16.96
C THR A 130 5.60 13.52 -16.75
N VAL A 131 5.30 12.87 -15.61
CA VAL A 131 3.92 12.53 -15.22
C VAL A 131 3.17 13.80 -14.83
N ASP A 132 3.78 14.64 -14.00
CA ASP A 132 3.18 15.91 -13.57
C ASP A 132 3.01 16.87 -14.78
N TYR A 133 4.01 16.93 -15.67
CA TYR A 133 3.89 17.69 -16.92
C TYR A 133 2.80 17.12 -17.86
N GLY A 134 2.68 15.80 -17.96
CA GLY A 134 1.62 15.15 -18.74
C GLY A 134 0.22 15.46 -18.19
N GLU A 135 0.06 15.48 -16.87
CA GLU A 135 -1.16 15.92 -16.19
C GLU A 135 -1.45 17.38 -16.50
N TRP A 136 -0.45 18.26 -16.46
CA TRP A 136 -0.61 19.68 -16.76
C TRP A 136 -0.99 19.96 -18.22
N CYS A 137 -0.43 19.24 -19.19
CA CYS A 137 -0.77 19.43 -20.60
C CYS A 137 -2.11 18.80 -21.00
N ASN A 138 -2.40 17.60 -20.50
CA ASN A 138 -3.47 16.76 -21.02
C ASN A 138 -4.61 16.54 -20.00
N GLY A 139 -4.49 17.09 -18.79
CA GLY A 139 -5.45 16.96 -17.69
C GLY A 139 -5.64 15.55 -17.14
N LYS A 140 -4.83 14.58 -17.58
CA LYS A 140 -4.86 13.18 -17.16
C LYS A 140 -3.54 12.78 -16.51
N ARG A 141 -3.60 12.32 -15.26
CA ARG A 141 -2.42 11.81 -14.55
C ARG A 141 -2.18 10.33 -14.90
N LEU A 142 -1.33 10.07 -15.90
CA LEU A 142 -1.06 8.72 -16.41
C LEU A 142 0.12 8.02 -15.71
N THR A 143 0.12 7.99 -14.37
CA THR A 143 1.25 7.45 -13.57
C THR A 143 1.60 6.01 -13.96
N GLY A 144 0.63 5.08 -13.92
CA GLY A 144 0.89 3.66 -14.14
C GLY A 144 1.46 3.34 -15.53
N ILE A 145 0.86 3.92 -16.58
CA ILE A 145 1.31 3.72 -17.96
C ILE A 145 2.65 4.40 -18.21
N SER A 146 2.91 5.54 -17.59
CA SER A 146 4.20 6.24 -17.69
C SER A 146 5.34 5.41 -17.11
N PHE A 147 5.17 4.88 -15.90
CA PHE A 147 6.18 4.00 -15.29
C PHE A 147 6.35 2.68 -16.05
N ALA A 148 5.26 2.06 -16.50
CA ALA A 148 5.32 0.84 -17.31
C ALA A 148 6.04 1.07 -18.65
N GLY A 149 5.75 2.18 -19.34
CA GLY A 149 6.41 2.56 -20.58
C GLY A 149 7.91 2.80 -20.39
N THR A 150 8.32 3.46 -19.31
CA THR A 150 9.74 3.68 -19.02
C THR A 150 10.48 2.40 -18.68
N LEU A 151 9.85 1.46 -17.97
CA LEU A 151 10.42 0.12 -17.75
C LEU A 151 10.57 -0.67 -19.05
N PHE A 152 9.63 -0.54 -19.98
CA PHE A 152 9.77 -1.10 -21.33
C PHE A 152 10.97 -0.49 -22.07
N VAL A 153 11.10 0.84 -22.06
CA VAL A 153 12.21 1.56 -22.69
C VAL A 153 13.56 1.17 -22.08
N LEU A 154 13.62 0.95 -20.76
CA LEU A 154 14.80 0.44 -20.07
C LEU A 154 15.19 -0.95 -20.58
N LYS A 155 14.24 -1.88 -20.68
CA LYS A 155 14.49 -3.23 -21.20
C LYS A 155 14.92 -3.19 -22.67
N LEU A 156 14.34 -2.31 -23.46
CA LEU A 156 14.75 -2.09 -24.85
C LEU A 156 16.20 -1.60 -24.93
N GLY A 157 16.61 -0.66 -24.08
CA GLY A 157 18.00 -0.21 -23.98
C GLY A 157 18.98 -1.34 -23.62
N LEU A 158 18.60 -2.23 -22.69
CA LEU A 158 19.41 -3.40 -22.35
C LEU A 158 19.56 -4.37 -23.53
N ALA A 159 18.46 -4.65 -24.23
CA ALA A 159 18.45 -5.53 -25.40
C ALA A 159 19.32 -4.97 -26.53
N LEU A 160 19.20 -3.68 -26.83
CA LEU A 160 20.03 -3.00 -27.83
C LEU A 160 21.51 -2.98 -27.44
N GLY A 161 21.83 -2.79 -26.16
CA GLY A 161 23.20 -2.84 -25.66
C GLY A 161 23.84 -4.22 -25.84
N GLY A 162 23.12 -5.29 -25.49
CA GLY A 162 23.58 -6.67 -25.69
C GLY A 162 23.76 -7.01 -27.17
N ALA A 163 22.79 -6.63 -28.01
CA ALA A 163 22.87 -6.82 -29.46
C ALA A 163 24.06 -6.07 -30.08
N LEU A 164 24.32 -4.82 -29.66
CA LEU A 164 25.44 -4.02 -30.14
C LEU A 164 26.80 -4.67 -29.83
N ILE A 165 26.98 -5.18 -28.60
CA ILE A 165 28.20 -5.94 -28.24
C ILE A 165 28.35 -7.14 -29.18
N GLY A 166 27.29 -7.93 -29.37
CA GLY A 166 27.31 -9.11 -30.23
C GLY A 166 27.64 -8.79 -31.68
N TRP A 167 26.99 -7.78 -32.27
CA TRP A 167 27.24 -7.37 -33.65
C TRP A 167 28.65 -6.82 -33.87
N MET A 168 29.15 -6.00 -32.93
CA MET A 168 30.50 -5.46 -33.05
C MET A 168 31.56 -6.56 -32.89
N LEU A 169 31.40 -7.47 -31.92
CA LEU A 169 32.34 -8.59 -31.75
C LEU A 169 32.31 -9.56 -32.95
N ALA A 170 31.12 -9.88 -33.47
CA ALA A 170 30.98 -10.73 -34.65
C ALA A 170 31.62 -10.07 -35.89
N GLY A 171 31.39 -8.77 -36.11
CA GLY A 171 32.01 -8.00 -37.19
C GLY A 171 33.54 -7.90 -37.06
N GLY A 172 34.07 -7.98 -35.84
CA GLY A 172 35.51 -8.07 -35.56
C GLY A 172 36.14 -9.44 -35.81
N GLY A 173 35.32 -10.48 -36.00
CA GLY A 173 35.78 -11.87 -36.07
C GLY A 173 36.21 -12.42 -34.70
N TYR A 174 35.48 -12.09 -33.64
CA TYR A 174 35.73 -12.62 -32.29
C TYR A 174 35.66 -14.15 -32.26
N ASP A 175 36.69 -14.79 -31.72
CA ASP A 175 36.76 -16.24 -31.56
C ASP A 175 37.10 -16.62 -30.12
N ALA A 176 36.14 -17.15 -29.37
CA ALA A 176 36.34 -17.54 -27.97
C ALA A 176 37.37 -18.67 -27.78
N ALA A 177 37.65 -19.47 -28.81
CA ALA A 177 38.60 -20.59 -28.76
C ALA A 177 40.01 -20.21 -29.25
N ALA A 178 40.19 -19.01 -29.80
CA ALA A 178 41.49 -18.55 -30.28
C ALA A 178 42.50 -18.39 -29.13
N LYS A 179 43.77 -18.73 -29.37
CA LYS A 179 44.85 -18.50 -28.38
C LYS A 179 45.12 -17.00 -28.15
N THR A 180 44.90 -16.18 -29.18
CA THR A 180 44.99 -14.71 -29.15
C THR A 180 43.98 -14.13 -30.14
N GLN A 181 43.33 -13.03 -29.78
CA GLN A 181 42.40 -12.34 -30.70
C GLN A 181 43.15 -11.57 -31.79
N ASN A 182 42.46 -11.35 -32.92
CA ASN A 182 42.96 -10.48 -33.99
C ASN A 182 42.94 -9.00 -33.58
N SER A 183 43.71 -8.16 -34.28
CA SER A 183 43.86 -6.73 -33.96
C SER A 183 42.56 -5.93 -34.09
N ALA A 184 41.67 -6.32 -35.01
CA ALA A 184 40.37 -5.69 -35.19
C ALA A 184 39.46 -5.94 -33.98
N THR A 185 39.39 -7.18 -33.50
CA THR A 185 38.63 -7.59 -32.31
C THR A 185 39.15 -6.88 -31.07
N ILE A 186 40.47 -6.81 -30.87
CA ILE A 186 41.07 -6.07 -29.75
C ILE A 186 40.65 -4.59 -29.79
N SER A 187 40.72 -3.94 -30.95
CA SER A 187 40.30 -2.54 -31.12
C SER A 187 38.81 -2.35 -30.82
N ILE A 188 37.97 -3.32 -31.20
CA ILE A 188 36.53 -3.31 -30.93
C ILE A 188 36.23 -3.46 -29.44
N ILE A 189 36.91 -4.38 -28.74
CA ILE A 189 36.74 -4.53 -27.29
C ILE A 189 37.12 -3.23 -26.58
N ILE A 190 38.22 -2.59 -26.98
CA ILE A 190 38.63 -1.29 -26.45
C ILE A 190 37.55 -0.23 -26.71
N ALA A 191 37.03 -0.15 -27.94
CA ALA A 191 36.00 0.82 -28.31
C ALA A 191 34.69 0.61 -27.54
N LEU A 192 34.24 -0.64 -27.39
CA LEU A 192 33.06 -1.00 -26.59
C LEU A 192 33.25 -0.64 -25.11
N PHE A 193 34.46 -0.79 -24.58
CA PHE A 193 34.73 -0.50 -23.18
C PHE A 193 34.86 1.00 -22.87
N THR A 194 35.25 1.81 -23.87
CA THR A 194 35.59 3.24 -23.71
C THR A 194 34.72 4.18 -24.54
N ILE A 195 34.95 4.23 -25.86
CA ILE A 195 34.41 5.23 -26.77
C ILE A 195 32.91 5.10 -26.98
N VAL A 196 32.38 3.89 -27.12
CA VAL A 196 30.94 3.67 -27.36
C VAL A 196 30.09 4.21 -26.20
N PRO A 197 30.35 3.84 -24.93
CA PRO A 197 29.70 4.48 -23.79
C PRO A 197 29.89 6.00 -23.75
N ALA A 198 31.08 6.51 -24.12
CA ALA A 198 31.36 7.94 -24.12
C ALA A 198 30.44 8.72 -25.07
N ILE A 199 30.21 8.20 -26.28
CA ILE A 199 29.29 8.78 -27.26
C ILE A 199 27.87 8.82 -26.69
N CYS A 200 27.42 7.73 -26.07
CA CYS A 200 26.09 7.65 -25.47
C CYS A 200 25.89 8.68 -24.35
N TYR A 201 26.87 8.83 -23.45
CA TYR A 201 26.81 9.83 -22.39
C TYR A 201 26.84 11.27 -22.93
N LEU A 202 27.65 11.53 -23.96
CA LEU A 202 27.72 12.84 -24.61
C LEU A 202 26.38 13.20 -25.27
N LEU A 203 25.79 12.26 -26.01
CA LEU A 203 24.47 12.44 -26.62
C LEU A 203 23.39 12.65 -25.56
N SER A 204 23.43 11.88 -24.46
CA SER A 204 22.50 12.04 -23.34
C SER A 204 22.60 13.43 -22.70
N ALA A 205 23.82 13.93 -22.45
CA ALA A 205 24.04 15.29 -21.95
C ALA A 205 23.56 16.36 -22.94
N ALA A 206 23.85 16.21 -24.23
CA ALA A 206 23.47 17.17 -25.26
C ALA A 206 21.94 17.24 -25.43
N ILE A 207 21.26 16.09 -25.49
CA ILE A 207 19.81 15.99 -25.64
C ILE A 207 19.10 16.55 -24.41
N ALA A 208 19.53 16.16 -23.20
CA ALA A 208 18.96 16.67 -21.96
C ALA A 208 19.11 18.20 -21.87
N LYS A 209 20.29 18.74 -22.22
CA LYS A 209 20.53 20.19 -22.19
C LYS A 209 19.67 20.95 -23.21
N ARG A 210 19.43 20.38 -24.39
CA ARG A 210 18.77 21.06 -25.52
C ARG A 210 17.25 20.93 -25.51
N TYR A 211 16.71 19.78 -25.10
CA TYR A 211 15.31 19.42 -25.31
C TYR A 211 14.52 19.22 -24.00
N TYR A 212 15.16 18.87 -22.89
CA TYR A 212 14.45 18.71 -21.60
C TYR A 212 14.20 20.07 -20.94
N THR A 213 12.91 20.42 -20.78
CA THR A 213 12.47 21.76 -20.37
C THR A 213 12.06 21.85 -18.89
N LEU A 214 11.79 20.72 -18.22
CA LEU A 214 11.28 20.64 -16.84
C LEU A 214 12.35 20.94 -15.77
N LYS A 215 12.95 22.13 -15.83
CA LYS A 215 13.88 22.65 -14.82
C LYS A 215 13.12 23.23 -13.64
N SER A 216 13.77 23.32 -12.48
CA SER A 216 13.15 23.71 -11.20
C SER A 216 12.19 24.91 -11.27
N PRO A 217 12.50 26.04 -11.95
CA PRO A 217 11.58 27.17 -12.01
C PRO A 217 10.26 26.83 -12.72
N PHE A 218 10.33 26.18 -13.89
CA PHE A 218 9.16 25.83 -14.69
C PHE A 218 8.35 24.71 -14.03
N LEU A 219 9.03 23.69 -13.50
CA LEU A 219 8.37 22.61 -12.77
C LEU A 219 7.62 23.13 -11.54
N LYS A 220 8.20 24.10 -10.81
CA LYS A 220 7.52 24.72 -9.66
C LYS A 220 6.24 25.43 -10.08
N THR A 221 6.26 26.16 -11.20
CA THR A 221 5.05 26.79 -11.77
C THR A 221 4.00 25.75 -12.14
N ILE A 222 4.39 24.63 -12.77
CA ILE A 222 3.47 23.53 -13.10
C ILE A 222 2.81 22.98 -11.83
N LEU A 223 3.61 22.68 -10.80
CA LEU A 223 3.12 22.13 -9.54
C LEU A 223 2.21 23.10 -8.79
N GLU A 224 2.53 24.40 -8.79
CA GLU A 224 1.69 25.46 -8.21
C GLU A 224 0.34 25.57 -8.95
N GLN A 225 0.36 25.50 -10.29
CA GLN A 225 -0.86 25.53 -11.10
C GLN A 225 -1.72 24.28 -10.93
N LEU A 226 -1.10 23.09 -10.86
CA LEU A 226 -1.81 21.84 -10.56
C LEU A 226 -2.42 21.85 -9.16
N ALA A 227 -1.71 22.41 -8.16
CA ALA A 227 -2.23 22.58 -6.80
C ALA A 227 -3.43 23.55 -6.76
N GLN A 228 -3.48 24.52 -7.67
CA GLN A 228 -4.61 25.44 -7.86
C GLN A 228 -5.71 24.87 -8.77
N GLY A 229 -5.59 23.63 -9.24
CA GLY A 229 -6.60 22.96 -10.08
C GLY A 229 -6.59 23.35 -11.56
N ALA A 230 -5.56 24.04 -12.04
CA ALA A 230 -5.44 24.41 -13.46
C ALA A 230 -5.32 23.18 -14.36
N HIS A 231 -6.01 23.20 -15.50
CA HIS A 231 -5.95 22.16 -16.54
C HIS A 231 -6.31 20.73 -16.10
N ARG A 232 -6.94 20.53 -14.93
CA ARG A 232 -7.67 19.29 -14.67
C ARG A 232 -8.72 19.15 -15.75
N ASN A 233 -8.53 18.19 -16.66
CA ASN A 233 -9.64 17.71 -17.45
C ASN A 233 -10.55 17.04 -16.42
N GLU A 234 -11.59 17.76 -16.01
CA GLU A 234 -12.88 17.14 -15.78
C GLU A 234 -13.20 16.38 -17.08
N GLN A 235 -12.66 15.16 -17.23
CA GLN A 235 -13.60 14.11 -17.56
C GLN A 235 -14.68 14.27 -16.51
N GLU A 236 -15.82 14.79 -16.93
CA GLU A 236 -17.05 14.72 -16.15
C GLU A 236 -17.14 13.27 -15.68
N PHE A 237 -16.62 13.01 -14.47
CA PHE A 237 -17.15 11.98 -13.62
C PHE A 237 -18.61 12.38 -13.55
N THR A 238 -19.43 11.67 -14.33
CA THR A 238 -20.86 11.95 -14.41
C THR A 238 -21.34 12.25 -13.00
N HIS A 239 -22.20 13.25 -12.84
CA HIS A 239 -22.61 13.75 -11.53
C HIS A 239 -22.94 12.63 -10.53
N LYS A 240 -23.40 11.45 -11.03
CA LYS A 240 -23.60 10.17 -10.35
C LYS A 240 -22.37 9.49 -9.71
N GLU A 241 -21.18 9.52 -10.31
CA GLU A 241 -19.98 8.90 -9.73
C GLU A 241 -19.34 9.78 -8.65
N LEU A 242 -19.36 11.10 -8.82
CA LEU A 242 -19.05 12.05 -7.76
C LEU A 242 -20.10 12.02 -6.65
N GLN A 243 -21.38 11.80 -6.97
CA GLN A 243 -22.41 11.51 -5.96
C GLN A 243 -22.09 10.21 -5.24
N LYS A 244 -21.75 9.12 -5.95
CA LYS A 244 -21.35 7.85 -5.32
C LYS A 244 -20.11 7.92 -4.44
N LEU A 245 -19.11 8.73 -4.81
CA LEU A 245 -17.90 8.95 -4.00
C LEU A 245 -18.17 9.89 -2.81
N LYS A 246 -19.03 10.91 -2.98
CA LYS A 246 -19.54 11.73 -1.86
C LYS A 246 -20.49 10.96 -0.94
N GLU A 247 -21.25 10.01 -1.48
CA GLU A 247 -22.10 9.07 -0.73
C GLU A 247 -21.26 8.05 0.05
N GLN A 248 -19.98 7.87 -0.29
CA GLN A 248 -19.09 6.88 0.33
C GLN A 248 -18.22 7.42 1.46
N THR A 249 -18.19 8.73 1.71
CA THR A 249 -17.37 9.31 2.78
C THR A 249 -18.22 10.26 3.62
N MET A 250 -18.36 9.99 4.92
CA MET A 250 -19.23 10.81 5.77
C MET A 250 -18.48 12.03 6.31
N LYS A 251 -18.59 13.15 5.60
CA LYS A 251 -18.27 14.47 6.16
C LYS A 251 -19.45 14.98 6.97
N ILE A 252 -19.21 15.36 8.22
CA ILE A 252 -20.26 15.87 9.12
C ILE A 252 -20.20 17.41 9.20
N SER A 253 -19.00 17.94 9.45
CA SER A 253 -18.78 19.38 9.50
C SER A 253 -18.42 19.96 8.13
N ASP A 254 -18.73 21.23 7.95
CA ASP A 254 -18.24 22.08 6.87
C ASP A 254 -17.28 23.11 7.47
N GLY A 255 -16.00 22.75 7.47
CA GLY A 255 -14.97 23.49 8.20
C GLY A 255 -15.20 23.51 9.71
N ASN A 256 -14.78 24.59 10.37
CA ASN A 256 -14.97 24.75 11.82
C ASN A 256 -16.37 25.25 12.18
N TRP A 257 -16.98 26.03 11.28
CA TRP A 257 -18.08 26.93 11.62
C TRP A 257 -19.45 26.40 11.23
N LEU A 258 -19.51 25.51 10.23
CA LEU A 258 -20.75 25.05 9.63
C LEU A 258 -20.89 23.52 9.73
N ILE A 259 -22.11 23.08 9.47
CA ILE A 259 -22.50 21.67 9.34
C ILE A 259 -22.76 21.44 7.85
N GLN A 260 -22.49 20.23 7.35
CA GLN A 260 -22.80 19.91 5.96
C GLN A 260 -24.31 20.12 5.67
N PRO A 261 -24.68 20.64 4.49
CA PRO A 261 -26.07 20.90 4.14
C PRO A 261 -26.96 19.66 4.29
N GLY A 262 -28.12 19.85 4.92
CA GLY A 262 -29.11 18.78 5.12
C GLY A 262 -28.84 17.85 6.31
N LEU A 263 -27.75 18.03 7.06
CA LEU A 263 -27.49 17.30 8.29
C LEU A 263 -28.04 18.04 9.51
N ASN A 264 -28.88 17.37 10.29
CA ASN A 264 -29.29 17.81 11.62
C ASN A 264 -28.50 17.05 12.68
N LEU A 265 -27.84 17.77 13.57
CA LEU A 265 -27.01 17.20 14.63
C LEU A 265 -27.65 17.40 16.00
N ILE A 266 -27.68 16.34 16.79
CA ILE A 266 -27.94 16.40 18.23
C ILE A 266 -26.78 15.71 18.96
N HIS A 267 -26.40 16.24 20.13
CA HIS A 267 -25.20 15.83 20.86
C HIS A 267 -25.55 15.60 22.33
N PRO A 268 -24.90 14.70 23.07
CA PRO A 268 -24.98 14.72 24.53
C PRO A 268 -24.22 15.96 25.05
N VAL A 269 -24.93 16.89 25.69
CA VAL A 269 -24.33 18.15 26.19
C VAL A 269 -24.46 18.32 27.71
N GLN A 270 -25.34 17.57 28.36
CA GLN A 270 -25.51 17.66 29.81
C GLN A 270 -25.95 16.31 30.40
N VAL A 271 -25.29 15.89 31.48
CA VAL A 271 -25.74 14.77 32.31
C VAL A 271 -27.06 15.13 32.98
N PHE A 272 -28.12 14.37 32.70
CA PHE A 272 -29.40 14.45 33.37
C PHE A 272 -29.43 13.55 34.60
N ASP A 273 -29.03 12.28 34.43
CA ASP A 273 -28.98 11.31 35.51
C ASP A 273 -27.88 10.25 35.29
N VAL A 274 -27.47 9.60 36.38
CA VAL A 274 -26.45 8.55 36.40
C VAL A 274 -26.94 7.38 37.24
N GLU A 275 -27.06 6.22 36.61
CA GLU A 275 -27.47 4.97 37.24
C GLU A 275 -26.34 3.94 37.21
N GLN A 276 -26.33 3.06 38.21
CA GLN A 276 -25.45 1.90 38.23
C GLN A 276 -26.30 0.63 38.07
N HIS A 277 -26.03 -0.14 37.02
CA HIS A 277 -26.69 -1.41 36.72
C HIS A 277 -25.67 -2.54 36.86
N GLY A 278 -25.56 -3.12 38.05
CA GLY A 278 -24.54 -4.15 38.34
C GLY A 278 -23.13 -3.59 38.18
N ASN A 279 -22.38 -4.12 37.20
CA ASN A 279 -21.01 -3.71 36.84
C ASN A 279 -20.96 -2.69 35.69
N GLU A 280 -22.09 -2.07 35.37
CA GLU A 280 -22.19 -1.08 34.30
C GLU A 280 -22.66 0.27 34.84
N MET A 281 -22.14 1.33 34.24
CA MET A 281 -22.54 2.71 34.53
C MET A 281 -23.36 3.24 33.36
N VAL A 282 -24.59 3.69 33.65
CA VAL A 282 -25.50 4.26 32.66
C VAL A 282 -25.65 5.75 32.91
N ILE A 283 -25.47 6.54 31.87
CA ILE A 283 -25.61 8.00 31.91
C ILE A 283 -26.67 8.43 30.91
N TYR A 284 -27.68 9.14 31.39
CA TYR A 284 -28.67 9.79 30.57
C TYR A 284 -28.19 11.21 30.26
N ALA A 285 -27.95 11.51 28.99
CA ALA A 285 -27.41 12.79 28.57
C ALA A 285 -28.36 13.54 27.62
N ALA A 286 -28.76 14.74 28.02
CA ALA A 286 -29.65 15.59 27.24
C ALA A 286 -28.88 16.40 26.19
N PRO A 287 -29.52 16.80 25.07
CA PRO A 287 -28.92 17.61 24.02
C PRO A 287 -29.05 19.13 24.23
N ARG A 288 -29.61 19.53 25.37
CA ARG A 288 -29.75 20.93 25.80
C ARG A 288 -29.72 21.00 27.33
N ASP A 289 -29.81 22.21 27.86
CA ASP A 289 -30.00 22.41 29.29
C ASP A 289 -31.38 21.92 29.75
N VAL A 290 -31.38 20.98 30.69
CA VAL A 290 -32.58 20.36 31.26
C VAL A 290 -32.64 20.44 32.79
N ARG A 291 -31.91 21.39 33.40
CA ARG A 291 -31.92 21.62 34.85
C ARG A 291 -33.30 22.00 35.37
N GLU A 292 -34.07 22.73 34.57
CA GLU A 292 -35.43 23.12 34.91
C GLU A 292 -36.45 22.12 34.36
N ARG A 293 -37.48 21.79 35.16
CA ARG A 293 -38.55 20.85 34.78
C ARG A 293 -39.26 21.19 33.48
N THR A 294 -39.35 22.48 33.13
CA THR A 294 -39.97 22.93 31.88
C THR A 294 -39.23 22.44 30.62
N TRP A 295 -37.95 22.11 30.72
CA TRP A 295 -37.13 21.63 29.60
C TRP A 295 -36.96 20.11 29.57
N GLN A 296 -37.52 19.39 30.54
CA GLN A 296 -37.40 17.92 30.70
C GLN A 296 -38.42 17.13 29.86
N LEU A 297 -39.05 17.77 28.87
CA LEU A 297 -39.99 17.18 27.90
C LEU A 297 -39.76 17.79 26.51
N ASP A 298 -40.30 17.18 25.45
CA ASP A 298 -40.06 17.58 24.05
C ASP A 298 -38.57 17.74 23.70
N THR A 299 -37.76 16.78 24.14
CA THR A 299 -36.32 16.73 23.83
C THR A 299 -35.86 15.29 23.66
N PRO A 300 -34.95 15.01 22.72
CA PRO A 300 -34.25 13.73 22.67
C PRO A 300 -33.44 13.48 23.94
N LEU A 301 -33.05 12.22 24.18
CA LEU A 301 -32.19 11.84 25.28
C LEU A 301 -31.25 10.72 24.84
N PHE A 302 -29.95 10.90 25.05
CA PHE A 302 -28.97 9.85 24.80
C PHE A 302 -28.86 8.95 26.02
N THR A 303 -28.73 7.64 25.78
CA THR A 303 -28.37 6.67 26.81
C THR A 303 -26.95 6.20 26.54
N LEU A 304 -26.02 6.51 27.46
CA LEU A 304 -24.63 6.08 27.39
C LEU A 304 -24.40 4.98 28.42
N ARG A 305 -24.07 3.78 27.96
CA ARG A 305 -23.68 2.64 28.81
C ARG A 305 -22.18 2.45 28.74
N PHE A 306 -21.55 2.45 29.91
CA PHE A 306 -20.13 2.15 30.10
C PHE A 306 -20.01 0.80 30.81
N PHE A 307 -19.20 -0.09 30.25
CA PHE A 307 -19.02 -1.45 30.74
C PHE A 307 -17.60 -1.94 30.44
N SER A 308 -17.21 -3.09 31.00
CA SER A 308 -15.87 -3.65 30.77
C SER A 308 -15.94 -5.14 30.41
N PRO A 309 -15.68 -5.53 29.15
CA PRO A 309 -15.71 -6.94 28.74
C PRO A 309 -14.43 -7.72 29.12
N GLN A 310 -13.34 -7.01 29.39
CA GLN A 310 -12.02 -7.52 29.77
C GLN A 310 -11.31 -6.47 30.64
N GLU A 311 -10.38 -6.88 31.50
CA GLU A 311 -9.57 -5.95 32.30
C GLU A 311 -8.78 -4.97 31.41
N GLY A 312 -8.89 -3.67 31.68
CA GLY A 312 -8.27 -2.62 30.88
C GLY A 312 -8.93 -2.39 29.51
N VAL A 313 -10.16 -2.86 29.31
CA VAL A 313 -10.99 -2.57 28.14
C VAL A 313 -12.29 -1.94 28.61
N ILE A 314 -12.59 -0.73 28.15
CA ILE A 314 -13.85 -0.05 28.44
C ILE A 314 -14.68 0.04 27.17
N GLY A 315 -15.86 -0.57 27.21
CA GLY A 315 -16.91 -0.42 26.21
C GLY A 315 -17.72 0.84 26.49
N VAL A 316 -18.00 1.58 25.43
CA VAL A 316 -18.92 2.72 25.41
C VAL A 316 -19.98 2.41 24.37
N ARG A 317 -21.23 2.32 24.81
CA ARG A 317 -22.39 2.21 23.93
C ARG A 317 -23.24 3.44 24.11
N MET A 318 -23.34 4.26 23.06
CA MET A 318 -24.18 5.45 23.02
C MET A 318 -25.38 5.16 22.12
N GLU A 319 -26.59 5.31 22.66
CA GLU A 319 -27.84 4.93 21.98
C GLU A 319 -28.80 6.11 21.88
N HIS A 320 -29.51 6.19 20.75
CA HIS A 320 -30.65 7.06 20.54
C HIS A 320 -31.95 6.24 20.69
N PHE A 321 -32.44 5.58 19.64
CA PHE A 321 -33.61 4.70 19.75
C PHE A 321 -33.24 3.22 19.97
N GLN A 322 -33.75 2.63 21.04
CA GLN A 322 -33.57 1.19 21.36
C GLN A 322 -34.59 0.26 20.64
N GLY A 323 -35.56 0.83 19.92
CA GLY A 323 -36.59 0.06 19.19
C GLY A 323 -36.19 -0.40 17.79
N ALA A 324 -34.97 -0.07 17.34
CA ALA A 324 -34.46 -0.49 16.04
C ALA A 324 -34.18 -2.01 16.00
N LEU A 325 -34.29 -2.61 14.82
CA LEU A 325 -33.90 -4.01 14.62
C LEU A 325 -32.37 -4.12 14.64
N ASP A 326 -31.83 -4.86 15.62
CA ASP A 326 -30.40 -5.18 15.72
C ASP A 326 -30.18 -6.65 15.36
N ASN A 327 -30.25 -6.95 14.06
CA ASN A 327 -29.99 -8.29 13.56
C ASN A 327 -28.48 -8.51 13.40
N GLY A 328 -28.02 -9.72 13.73
CA GLY A 328 -26.63 -10.12 13.48
C GLY A 328 -26.27 -10.26 11.99
N PRO A 329 -25.03 -10.66 11.67
CA PRO A 329 -24.01 -11.14 12.61
C PRO A 329 -23.34 -10.02 13.40
N HIS A 330 -22.91 -10.32 14.62
CA HIS A 330 -22.04 -9.46 15.44
C HIS A 330 -20.60 -9.99 15.44
N TYR A 331 -19.62 -9.17 15.82
CA TYR A 331 -18.25 -9.66 15.96
C TYR A 331 -18.16 -10.76 17.05
N PRO A 332 -17.31 -11.79 16.85
CA PRO A 332 -17.13 -12.87 17.82
C PRO A 332 -16.25 -12.41 19.00
N LEU A 333 -16.81 -11.59 19.88
CA LEU A 333 -16.10 -11.00 21.01
C LEU A 333 -16.10 -11.93 22.24
N ASN A 334 -14.94 -12.06 22.87
CA ASN A 334 -14.78 -12.78 24.14
C ASN A 334 -15.13 -11.84 25.31
N VAL A 335 -16.39 -11.83 25.72
CA VAL A 335 -16.88 -10.99 26.83
C VAL A 335 -16.88 -11.78 28.13
N LEU A 336 -16.16 -11.28 29.15
CA LEU A 336 -16.22 -11.82 30.51
C LEU A 336 -17.36 -11.15 31.28
N GLN A 337 -18.09 -11.94 32.07
CA GLN A 337 -19.21 -11.45 32.87
C GLN A 337 -18.75 -10.88 34.23
N ASP A 338 -17.68 -11.43 34.81
CA ASP A 338 -17.22 -11.11 36.17
C ASP A 338 -15.94 -10.25 36.17
N ILE A 339 -15.95 -9.10 35.47
CA ILE A 339 -14.84 -8.15 35.55
C ILE A 339 -15.00 -7.23 36.76
N ASN A 340 -13.93 -7.12 37.56
CA ASN A 340 -13.89 -6.15 38.64
C ASN A 340 -13.79 -4.73 38.06
N VAL A 341 -14.80 -3.91 38.35
CA VAL A 341 -14.84 -2.50 37.97
C VAL A 341 -15.03 -1.65 39.22
N GLU A 342 -14.38 -0.49 39.23
CA GLU A 342 -14.59 0.53 40.26
C GLU A 342 -15.47 1.62 39.68
N MET A 343 -16.53 2.01 40.39
CA MET A 343 -17.43 3.10 39.98
C MET A 343 -17.45 4.20 41.03
N GLN A 344 -17.42 5.45 40.57
CA GLN A 344 -17.53 6.64 41.40
C GLN A 344 -18.56 7.58 40.79
N ASN A 345 -19.52 8.00 41.60
CA ASN A 345 -20.56 8.94 41.21
C ASN A 345 -20.67 10.04 42.26
N ASN A 346 -20.18 11.24 41.94
CA ASN A 346 -20.22 12.39 42.85
C ASN A 346 -20.86 13.61 42.16
N ALA A 347 -20.79 14.80 42.78
CA ALA A 347 -21.41 16.01 42.24
C ALA A 347 -20.72 16.52 40.96
N GLU A 348 -19.42 16.26 40.78
CA GLU A 348 -18.61 16.79 39.69
C GLU A 348 -18.52 15.83 38.49
N PHE A 349 -18.47 14.51 38.74
CA PHE A 349 -18.30 13.53 37.69
C PHE A 349 -18.92 12.16 38.02
N ALA A 350 -19.08 11.36 36.97
CA ALA A 350 -19.30 9.92 37.04
C ALA A 350 -18.16 9.19 36.32
N GLU A 351 -17.57 8.19 36.97
CA GLU A 351 -16.39 7.48 36.47
C GLU A 351 -16.54 5.97 36.66
N LEU A 352 -16.21 5.22 35.60
CA LEU A 352 -16.08 3.76 35.63
C LEU A 352 -14.64 3.39 35.27
N LYS A 353 -14.04 2.49 36.04
CA LYS A 353 -12.64 2.11 35.92
C LYS A 353 -12.47 0.58 35.87
N SER A 354 -11.63 0.12 34.96
CA SER A 354 -11.23 -1.28 34.77
C SER A 354 -9.71 -1.36 34.64
N GLY A 355 -9.04 -1.97 35.63
CA GLY A 355 -7.58 -1.95 35.73
C GLY A 355 -7.04 -0.52 35.86
N SER A 356 -6.10 -0.14 35.00
CA SER A 356 -5.54 1.23 34.93
C SER A 356 -6.37 2.23 34.13
N LEU A 357 -7.33 1.74 33.33
CA LEU A 357 -8.12 2.57 32.42
C LEU A 357 -9.44 2.97 33.09
N SER A 358 -9.82 4.24 32.99
CA SER A 358 -11.14 4.71 33.36
C SER A 358 -11.76 5.59 32.28
N VAL A 359 -13.08 5.65 32.28
CA VAL A 359 -13.89 6.61 31.53
C VAL A 359 -14.61 7.50 32.53
N ARG A 360 -14.45 8.82 32.36
CA ARG A 360 -15.04 9.82 33.25
C ARG A 360 -15.90 10.78 32.45
N VAL A 361 -17.13 10.99 32.90
CA VAL A 361 -18.05 11.98 32.36
C VAL A 361 -18.22 13.11 33.37
N THR A 362 -17.87 14.33 32.95
CA THR A 362 -18.02 15.55 33.75
C THR A 362 -19.48 16.01 33.77
N LYS A 363 -20.01 16.28 34.96
CA LYS A 363 -21.38 16.77 35.19
C LYS A 363 -21.44 18.30 35.14
N GLY A 364 -22.65 18.83 35.10
CA GLY A 364 -22.90 20.28 35.10
C GLY A 364 -22.84 20.88 33.70
N GLU A 365 -22.35 22.11 33.58
CA GLU A 365 -22.41 22.90 32.33
C GLU A 365 -21.34 22.52 31.30
N LEU A 366 -20.23 21.92 31.73
CA LEU A 366 -19.07 21.61 30.90
C LEU A 366 -18.95 20.10 30.68
N TRP A 367 -19.79 19.56 29.78
CA TRP A 367 -19.69 18.18 29.36
C TRP A 367 -18.30 17.84 28.82
N SER A 368 -17.75 16.75 29.32
CA SER A 368 -16.54 16.10 28.81
C SER A 368 -16.66 14.60 29.05
N LEU A 369 -16.20 13.80 28.09
CA LEU A 369 -16.01 12.36 28.24
C LEU A 369 -14.52 12.08 28.07
N ASP A 370 -13.85 11.70 29.16
CA ASP A 370 -12.40 11.55 29.19
C ASP A 370 -12.00 10.10 29.47
N PHE A 371 -11.08 9.57 28.66
CA PHE A 371 -10.41 8.30 28.95
C PHE A 371 -9.09 8.58 29.65
N LEU A 372 -8.92 7.98 30.83
CA LEU A 372 -7.79 8.24 31.73
C LEU A 372 -7.02 6.94 31.96
N ARG A 373 -5.70 7.00 31.93
CA ARG A 373 -4.81 5.94 32.41
C ARG A 373 -4.16 6.41 33.69
N ASN A 374 -4.46 5.74 34.81
CA ASN A 374 -3.99 6.14 36.14
C ASN A 374 -4.28 7.63 36.43
N GLY A 375 -5.47 8.11 36.06
CA GLY A 375 -5.88 9.50 36.23
C GLY A 375 -5.31 10.50 35.21
N VAL A 376 -4.42 10.07 34.31
CA VAL A 376 -3.87 10.92 33.23
C VAL A 376 -4.68 10.71 31.95
N ARG A 377 -5.20 11.80 31.37
CA ARG A 377 -5.96 11.74 30.11
C ARG A 377 -5.11 11.23 28.95
N ILE A 378 -5.60 10.17 28.30
CA ILE A 378 -4.97 9.59 27.11
C ILE A 378 -5.71 9.95 25.81
N THR A 379 -7.03 10.10 25.87
CA THR A 379 -7.90 10.62 24.80
C THR A 379 -9.27 10.95 25.41
N GLY A 380 -10.25 11.35 24.60
CA GLY A 380 -11.61 11.64 25.04
C GLY A 380 -12.44 12.30 23.94
N SER A 381 -13.71 12.50 24.25
CA SER A 381 -14.67 13.23 23.44
C SER A 381 -15.04 14.55 24.10
N GLN A 382 -14.73 15.64 23.41
CA GLN A 382 -15.12 16.98 23.83
C GLN A 382 -16.59 17.25 23.48
N LEU A 383 -17.21 18.23 24.15
CA LEU A 383 -18.55 18.72 23.84
C LEU A 383 -18.80 18.84 22.32
N LYS A 384 -19.93 18.29 21.85
CA LYS A 384 -20.39 18.26 20.44
C LYS A 384 -19.53 17.46 19.45
N ASN A 385 -18.64 16.59 19.94
CA ASN A 385 -17.84 15.71 19.07
C ASN A 385 -18.35 14.27 18.97
N ASN A 386 -19.50 13.99 19.57
CA ASN A 386 -20.27 12.78 19.37
C ASN A 386 -21.76 13.09 19.31
N GLY A 387 -22.55 12.10 18.92
CA GLY A 387 -23.99 12.16 18.94
C GLY A 387 -24.59 11.54 17.69
N TYR A 388 -25.72 12.10 17.27
CA TYR A 388 -26.57 11.55 16.23
C TYR A 388 -26.72 12.54 15.07
N VAL A 389 -26.69 12.01 13.86
CA VAL A 389 -26.80 12.71 12.59
C VAL A 389 -28.05 12.23 11.88
N GLN A 390 -29.00 13.13 11.66
CA GLN A 390 -30.09 12.89 10.73
C GLN A 390 -29.74 13.54 9.39
N ASP A 391 -29.53 12.71 8.37
CA ASP A 391 -29.28 13.17 7.00
C ASP A 391 -30.61 13.27 6.24
N THR A 392 -31.10 14.50 6.10
CA THR A 392 -32.36 14.78 5.39
C THR A 392 -32.24 14.63 3.88
N ASN A 393 -31.03 14.58 3.32
CA ASN A 393 -30.82 14.38 1.89
C ASN A 393 -31.05 12.92 1.50
N SER A 394 -30.54 11.98 2.30
CA SER A 394 -30.65 10.53 2.03
C SER A 394 -31.78 9.85 2.80
N GLY A 395 -32.35 10.51 3.82
CA GLY A 395 -33.31 9.91 4.75
C GLY A 395 -32.66 8.85 5.67
N ARG A 396 -31.35 8.95 5.90
CA ARG A 396 -30.58 8.00 6.72
C ARG A 396 -30.13 8.65 8.02
N ASN A 397 -29.88 7.82 9.01
CA ASN A 397 -29.48 8.25 10.34
C ASN A 397 -28.17 7.59 10.73
N TYR A 398 -27.32 8.34 11.44
CA TYR A 398 -26.00 7.88 11.82
C TYR A 398 -25.65 8.26 13.25
N MET A 399 -24.82 7.44 13.87
CA MET A 399 -24.13 7.78 15.11
C MET A 399 -22.66 8.04 14.83
N PHE A 400 -22.06 8.98 15.55
CA PHE A 400 -20.65 9.33 15.38
C PHE A 400 -19.95 9.67 16.70
N GLU A 401 -18.63 9.52 16.70
CA GLU A 401 -17.72 9.90 17.78
C GLU A 401 -16.44 10.49 17.18
N ARG A 402 -15.78 11.38 17.92
CA ARG A 402 -14.44 11.90 17.57
C ARG A 402 -13.56 11.89 18.80
N LEU A 403 -12.62 10.96 18.82
CA LEU A 403 -11.64 10.83 19.90
C LEU A 403 -10.41 11.69 19.64
N ASP A 404 -9.98 12.44 20.64
CA ASP A 404 -8.86 13.38 20.54
C ASP A 404 -7.52 12.72 20.21
N LEU A 405 -6.72 13.40 19.40
CA LEU A 405 -5.31 13.14 19.16
C LEU A 405 -4.46 14.26 19.75
N GLY A 406 -3.54 13.91 20.64
CA GLY A 406 -2.57 14.85 21.20
C GLY A 406 -1.50 15.30 20.19
N VAL A 407 -0.69 16.28 20.59
CA VAL A 407 0.44 16.73 19.78
C VAL A 407 1.41 15.57 19.54
N GLY A 408 1.75 15.36 18.26
CA GLY A 408 2.62 14.28 17.82
C GLY A 408 2.00 12.88 17.90
N GLU A 409 0.70 12.77 18.16
CA GLU A 409 0.01 11.49 18.20
C GLU A 409 -0.27 10.95 16.79
N THR A 410 0.15 9.71 16.55
CA THR A 410 0.04 9.04 15.25
C THR A 410 -0.81 7.78 15.36
N VAL A 411 -1.62 7.53 14.33
CA VAL A 411 -2.60 6.44 14.26
C VAL A 411 -2.13 5.37 13.27
N TYR A 412 -2.37 4.10 13.62
CA TYR A 412 -2.00 2.91 12.85
C TYR A 412 -3.14 1.88 12.84
N GLY A 413 -3.05 0.88 11.96
CA GLY A 413 -4.04 -0.21 11.87
C GLY A 413 -5.07 0.02 10.77
N LEU A 414 -6.34 -0.22 11.10
CA LEU A 414 -7.50 -0.24 10.21
C LEU A 414 -7.45 -1.35 9.14
N GLY A 415 -6.86 -2.49 9.49
CA GLY A 415 -6.69 -3.64 8.62
C GLY A 415 -5.42 -3.62 7.76
N GLU A 416 -5.36 -4.50 6.76
CA GLU A 416 -4.28 -4.54 5.76
C GLU A 416 -4.50 -3.41 4.76
N ARG A 417 -3.64 -2.38 4.76
CA ARG A 417 -3.79 -1.27 3.81
C ARG A 417 -2.48 -0.87 3.14
N PHE A 418 -2.58 -0.34 1.93
CA PHE A 418 -1.46 -0.04 1.04
C PHE A 418 -1.15 1.46 0.92
N THR A 419 -1.94 2.32 1.57
CA THR A 419 -1.66 3.73 1.77
C THR A 419 -0.53 3.93 2.79
N ALA A 420 -0.12 5.20 3.01
CA ALA A 420 0.89 5.54 4.00
C ALA A 420 0.58 4.92 5.38
N LEU A 421 1.61 4.35 6.04
CA LEU A 421 1.49 3.57 7.28
C LEU A 421 0.81 4.36 8.41
N VAL A 422 1.21 5.62 8.59
CA VAL A 422 0.55 6.54 9.52
C VAL A 422 -0.77 7.00 8.89
N ARG A 423 -1.88 6.80 9.60
CA ARG A 423 -3.24 7.03 9.10
C ARG A 423 -3.71 8.47 9.20
N ASN A 424 -3.02 9.32 9.96
CA ASN A 424 -3.35 10.74 10.05
C ASN A 424 -3.43 11.40 8.65
N GLY A 425 -4.49 12.15 8.42
CA GLY A 425 -4.83 12.76 7.13
C GLY A 425 -5.64 11.87 6.17
N GLN A 426 -5.98 10.63 6.55
CA GLN A 426 -6.69 9.69 5.68
C GLN A 426 -8.15 9.49 6.10
N THR A 427 -9.04 9.38 5.11
CA THR A 427 -10.37 8.80 5.26
C THR A 427 -10.27 7.29 4.99
N VAL A 428 -10.88 6.45 5.82
CA VAL A 428 -10.85 4.99 5.66
C VAL A 428 -12.23 4.40 5.90
N GLU A 429 -12.72 3.66 4.90
CA GLU A 429 -13.95 2.88 5.00
C GLU A 429 -13.62 1.41 5.28
N THR A 430 -14.20 0.83 6.32
CA THR A 430 -14.00 -0.60 6.63
C THR A 430 -14.93 -1.48 5.81
N TRP A 431 -14.61 -1.62 4.52
CA TRP A 431 -15.41 -2.39 3.56
C TRP A 431 -14.53 -3.27 2.67
N ASN A 432 -14.72 -4.60 2.74
CA ASN A 432 -13.92 -5.54 1.96
C ASN A 432 -14.18 -5.36 0.46
N ARG A 433 -13.11 -5.10 -0.30
CA ARG A 433 -13.12 -4.92 -1.76
C ARG A 433 -11.93 -5.59 -2.40
N ASP A 434 -12.12 -6.09 -3.61
CA ASP A 434 -11.02 -6.54 -4.48
C ASP A 434 -10.52 -5.36 -5.31
N GLY A 435 -9.54 -4.64 -4.77
CA GLY A 435 -8.97 -3.42 -5.37
C GLY A 435 -7.49 -3.50 -5.71
N GLY A 436 -6.90 -4.70 -5.66
CA GLY A 436 -5.44 -4.89 -5.74
C GLY A 436 -4.71 -4.31 -4.52
N THR A 437 -3.42 -4.05 -4.69
CA THR A 437 -2.52 -3.55 -3.61
C THR A 437 -1.99 -2.14 -3.87
N SER A 438 -2.67 -1.37 -4.72
CA SER A 438 -2.18 -0.08 -5.23
C SER A 438 -3.19 1.06 -5.05
N THR A 439 -4.24 0.83 -4.28
CA THR A 439 -5.35 1.78 -4.02
C THR A 439 -5.61 1.91 -2.52
N GLU A 440 -6.58 2.74 -2.14
CA GLU A 440 -7.08 2.89 -0.77
C GLU A 440 -7.94 1.71 -0.28
N GLN A 441 -8.41 0.88 -1.23
CA GLN A 441 -9.23 -0.28 -0.96
C GLN A 441 -8.42 -1.39 -0.24
N SER A 442 -9.14 -2.31 0.38
CA SER A 442 -8.54 -3.42 1.13
C SER A 442 -9.41 -4.67 1.09
N TYR A 443 -8.74 -5.82 1.02
CA TYR A 443 -9.32 -7.14 1.22
C TYR A 443 -9.66 -7.43 2.68
N LYS A 444 -8.91 -6.86 3.62
CA LYS A 444 -8.91 -7.22 5.04
C LYS A 444 -9.10 -5.97 5.89
N ASN A 445 -10.33 -5.46 5.92
CA ASN A 445 -10.69 -4.30 6.73
C ASN A 445 -10.98 -4.72 8.16
N ILE A 446 -10.46 -3.96 9.12
CA ILE A 446 -10.69 -4.18 10.55
C ILE A 446 -10.97 -2.81 11.17
N PRO A 447 -12.11 -2.56 11.83
CA PRO A 447 -12.42 -1.27 12.47
C PRO A 447 -11.68 -1.09 13.81
N PHE A 448 -10.39 -1.42 13.82
CA PHE A 448 -9.50 -1.29 14.96
C PHE A 448 -8.29 -0.45 14.60
N TYR A 449 -8.03 0.59 15.39
CA TYR A 449 -6.81 1.39 15.29
C TYR A 449 -6.04 1.40 16.60
N ILE A 450 -4.76 1.74 16.51
CA ILE A 450 -3.85 1.89 17.65
C ILE A 450 -3.04 3.18 17.48
N THR A 451 -2.69 3.84 18.58
CA THR A 451 -1.88 5.07 18.52
C THR A 451 -0.51 4.90 19.18
N ASN A 452 0.43 5.81 18.86
CA ASN A 452 1.73 5.87 19.54
C ASN A 452 1.64 6.35 21.02
N ARG A 453 0.46 6.74 21.51
CA ARG A 453 0.18 6.96 22.95
C ARG A 453 -0.17 5.66 23.68
N GLY A 454 -0.19 4.54 22.96
CA GLY A 454 -0.27 3.21 23.55
C GLY A 454 -1.65 2.84 24.05
N TYR A 455 -2.70 3.26 23.34
CA TYR A 455 -4.05 2.71 23.46
C TYR A 455 -4.56 2.34 22.06
N GLY A 456 -5.57 1.48 22.01
CA GLY A 456 -6.28 1.16 20.77
C GLY A 456 -7.78 1.34 20.92
N VAL A 457 -8.48 1.40 19.79
CA VAL A 457 -9.94 1.51 19.77
C VAL A 457 -10.50 0.56 18.74
N LEU A 458 -11.43 -0.29 19.16
CA LEU A 458 -12.25 -1.14 18.28
C LEU A 458 -13.64 -0.54 18.19
N VAL A 459 -14.11 -0.21 16.99
CA VAL A 459 -15.51 0.17 16.75
C VAL A 459 -16.31 -1.09 16.45
N ASN A 460 -17.30 -1.42 17.28
CA ASN A 460 -17.99 -2.71 17.30
C ASN A 460 -19.15 -2.78 16.29
N HIS A 461 -18.85 -2.50 15.02
CA HIS A 461 -19.83 -2.54 13.94
C HIS A 461 -19.28 -3.36 12.75
N PRO A 462 -19.93 -4.49 12.39
CA PRO A 462 -19.56 -5.30 11.23
C PRO A 462 -19.87 -4.67 9.88
N GLN A 463 -20.86 -3.77 9.84
CA GLN A 463 -21.13 -2.93 8.68
C GLN A 463 -19.98 -1.94 8.37
N CYS A 464 -20.14 -1.16 7.30
CA CYS A 464 -19.18 -0.12 6.95
C CYS A 464 -19.10 0.93 8.07
N VAL A 465 -17.90 1.13 8.61
CA VAL A 465 -17.58 2.25 9.51
C VAL A 465 -16.73 3.23 8.72
N SER A 466 -17.18 4.48 8.68
CA SER A 466 -16.50 5.57 7.99
C SER A 466 -15.58 6.29 8.98
N PHE A 467 -14.27 6.18 8.78
CA PHE A 467 -13.27 6.84 9.63
C PHE A 467 -12.72 8.08 8.94
N GLU A 468 -12.66 9.20 9.66
CA GLU A 468 -11.88 10.39 9.28
C GLU A 468 -10.74 10.58 10.29
N ILE A 469 -9.54 10.12 9.94
CA ILE A 469 -8.39 10.11 10.85
C ILE A 469 -7.61 11.40 10.66
N GLY A 470 -7.97 12.47 11.38
CA GLY A 470 -7.35 13.78 11.17
C GLY A 470 -7.62 14.38 9.78
N SER A 471 -8.59 13.84 9.03
CA SER A 471 -8.95 14.26 7.67
C SER A 471 -10.16 15.20 7.60
N GLU A 472 -10.98 15.26 8.67
CA GLU A 472 -12.02 16.28 8.85
C GLU A 472 -11.68 17.22 10.02
N LYS A 473 -11.54 16.67 11.22
CA LYS A 473 -11.02 17.37 12.40
C LYS A 473 -9.58 16.91 12.62
N VAL A 474 -8.61 17.77 12.31
CA VAL A 474 -7.18 17.40 12.17
C VAL A 474 -6.53 16.81 13.43
N SER A 475 -7.09 17.10 14.61
CA SER A 475 -6.63 16.60 15.91
C SER A 475 -7.58 15.57 16.53
N LYS A 476 -8.36 14.85 15.72
CA LYS A 476 -9.28 13.80 16.19
C LYS A 476 -9.36 12.62 15.22
N VAL A 477 -9.71 11.46 15.74
CA VAL A 477 -10.17 10.31 14.94
C VAL A 477 -11.68 10.29 15.00
N GLN A 478 -12.33 10.69 13.92
CA GLN A 478 -13.78 10.54 13.75
C GLN A 478 -14.10 9.14 13.25
N PHE A 479 -15.18 8.57 13.74
CA PHE A 479 -15.81 7.41 13.14
C PHE A 479 -17.32 7.50 13.23
N SER A 480 -17.99 7.03 12.19
CA SER A 480 -19.44 7.05 12.09
C SER A 480 -20.00 5.81 11.41
N VAL A 481 -21.25 5.50 11.75
CA VAL A 481 -21.96 4.31 11.27
C VAL A 481 -23.45 4.60 11.13
N GLU A 482 -24.08 4.02 10.10
CA GLU A 482 -25.54 4.07 9.92
C GLU A 482 -26.19 3.11 10.94
N SER A 483 -26.64 3.66 12.07
CA SER A 483 -27.16 2.92 13.22
C SER A 483 -27.83 3.89 14.22
N GLU A 484 -28.75 3.38 15.03
CA GLU A 484 -29.34 4.10 16.18
C GLU A 484 -28.46 4.03 17.45
N TYR A 485 -27.40 3.23 17.42
CA TYR A 485 -26.36 3.21 18.44
C TYR A 485 -24.96 3.18 17.85
N LEU A 486 -23.99 3.69 18.61
CA LEU A 486 -22.58 3.51 18.35
C LEU A 486 -21.94 2.82 19.56
N GLU A 487 -21.29 1.69 19.30
CA GLU A 487 -20.53 0.97 20.32
C GLU A 487 -19.05 0.89 19.94
N TYR A 488 -18.18 1.26 20.88
CA TYR A 488 -16.74 1.17 20.70
C TYR A 488 -16.03 0.81 22.01
N PHE A 489 -14.83 0.26 21.88
CA PHE A 489 -14.01 -0.18 23.01
C PHE A 489 -12.69 0.56 23.01
N VAL A 490 -12.37 1.28 24.09
CA VAL A 490 -11.03 1.78 24.35
C VAL A 490 -10.23 0.68 25.06
N ILE A 491 -9.10 0.31 24.46
CA ILE A 491 -8.27 -0.82 24.87
C ILE A 491 -6.93 -0.29 25.37
N ASP A 492 -6.65 -0.51 26.65
CA ASP A 492 -5.47 0.03 27.30
C ASP A 492 -4.17 -0.71 26.93
N GLY A 493 -3.05 0.01 27.06
CA GLY A 493 -1.70 -0.49 26.88
C GLY A 493 -0.94 -0.69 28.20
N PRO A 494 0.21 0.00 28.41
CA PRO A 494 0.59 1.27 27.81
C PRO A 494 1.51 1.19 26.58
N THR A 495 1.97 0.00 26.19
CA THR A 495 2.75 -0.18 24.95
C THR A 495 1.87 -0.71 23.81
N PRO A 496 2.26 -0.51 22.54
CA PRO A 496 1.49 -1.09 21.43
C PRO A 496 1.32 -2.61 21.48
N LYS A 497 2.29 -3.34 22.06
CA LYS A 497 2.20 -4.78 22.25
C LYS A 497 1.16 -5.16 23.31
N ASP A 498 1.05 -4.39 24.39
CA ASP A 498 0.04 -4.63 25.44
C ASP A 498 -1.38 -4.40 24.91
N VAL A 499 -1.55 -3.35 24.09
CA VAL A 499 -2.82 -3.11 23.40
C VAL A 499 -3.19 -4.29 22.51
N LEU A 500 -2.27 -4.76 21.67
CA LEU A 500 -2.52 -5.93 20.81
C LEU A 500 -2.75 -7.21 21.62
N ASN A 501 -2.10 -7.34 22.77
CA ASN A 501 -2.30 -8.46 23.68
C ASN A 501 -3.75 -8.49 24.19
N ARG A 502 -4.27 -7.36 24.69
CA ARG A 502 -5.68 -7.25 25.11
C ARG A 502 -6.64 -7.39 23.93
N TYR A 503 -6.38 -6.72 22.82
CA TYR A 503 -7.21 -6.78 21.62
C TYR A 503 -7.36 -8.21 21.09
N THR A 504 -6.26 -8.98 20.98
CA THR A 504 -6.33 -10.37 20.49
C THR A 504 -6.88 -11.34 21.54
N GLN A 505 -6.78 -11.05 22.84
CA GLN A 505 -7.55 -11.80 23.85
C GLN A 505 -9.04 -11.57 23.67
N PHE A 506 -9.42 -10.33 23.39
CA PHE A 506 -10.81 -9.92 23.25
C PHE A 506 -11.45 -10.39 21.92
N THR A 507 -10.70 -10.41 20.82
CA THR A 507 -11.25 -10.72 19.48
C THR A 507 -10.81 -12.07 18.91
N GLY A 508 -9.87 -12.76 19.55
CA GLY A 508 -9.36 -14.05 19.10
C GLY A 508 -7.83 -14.04 18.90
N ARG A 509 -7.16 -15.00 19.54
CA ARG A 509 -5.70 -15.15 19.42
C ARG A 509 -5.36 -15.82 18.09
N PRO A 510 -4.32 -15.33 17.37
CA PRO A 510 -3.81 -16.05 16.21
C PRO A 510 -3.41 -17.49 16.59
N ALA A 511 -3.87 -18.47 15.82
CA ALA A 511 -3.44 -19.86 15.99
C ALA A 511 -1.94 -19.99 15.69
N LEU A 512 -1.25 -20.92 16.35
CA LEU A 512 0.13 -21.25 16.05
C LEU A 512 0.19 -22.12 14.77
N PRO A 513 0.75 -21.63 13.65
CA PRO A 513 0.89 -22.45 12.45
C PRO A 513 1.92 -23.56 12.65
N PRO A 514 1.81 -24.68 11.92
CA PRO A 514 2.80 -25.75 12.00
C PRO A 514 4.16 -25.28 11.45
N ALA A 515 5.26 -25.71 12.07
CA ALA A 515 6.61 -25.20 11.76
C ALA A 515 7.00 -25.23 10.27
N TRP A 516 6.54 -26.24 9.51
CA TRP A 516 6.84 -26.35 8.08
C TRP A 516 6.25 -25.20 7.24
N SER A 517 5.22 -24.49 7.71
CA SER A 517 4.60 -23.40 6.95
C SER A 517 5.50 -22.17 6.83
N PHE A 518 6.52 -22.06 7.69
CA PHE A 518 7.52 -20.98 7.66
C PHE A 518 8.63 -21.23 6.62
N GLY A 519 8.68 -22.41 6.00
CA GLY A 519 9.59 -22.70 4.91
C GLY A 519 9.19 -21.98 3.61
N LEU A 520 10.05 -22.06 2.58
CA LEU A 520 9.77 -21.48 1.26
C LEU A 520 8.58 -22.15 0.56
N TRP A 521 7.70 -21.32 -0.02
CA TRP A 521 6.57 -21.70 -0.87
C TRP A 521 6.89 -21.38 -2.33
N LEU A 522 6.61 -22.32 -3.23
CA LEU A 522 6.68 -22.11 -4.68
C LEU A 522 5.34 -22.51 -5.31
N THR A 523 4.91 -21.75 -6.31
CA THR A 523 3.61 -21.92 -6.95
C THR A 523 3.77 -22.32 -8.40
N THR A 524 2.71 -22.87 -9.00
CA THR A 524 2.60 -22.99 -10.46
C THR A 524 2.63 -21.65 -11.21
N SER A 525 2.42 -20.53 -10.50
CA SER A 525 1.96 -19.23 -11.03
C SER A 525 0.50 -19.30 -11.49
N PHE A 526 -0.07 -18.17 -11.91
CA PHE A 526 -1.50 -18.07 -12.19
C PHE A 526 -1.91 -18.59 -13.58
N THR A 527 -1.48 -17.92 -14.65
CA THR A 527 -1.90 -18.20 -16.04
C THR A 527 -0.83 -18.91 -16.88
N THR A 528 0.20 -19.46 -16.24
CA THR A 528 1.15 -20.36 -16.89
C THR A 528 0.48 -21.68 -17.24
N ASN A 529 1.08 -22.42 -18.16
CA ASN A 529 0.74 -23.83 -18.33
C ASN A 529 1.43 -24.63 -17.23
N TYR A 530 0.72 -25.55 -16.60
CA TYR A 530 1.30 -26.46 -15.62
C TYR A 530 0.58 -27.80 -15.62
N ASP A 531 1.38 -28.86 -15.69
CA ASP A 531 1.01 -30.27 -15.53
C ASP A 531 2.01 -30.92 -14.57
N GLU A 532 1.87 -32.22 -14.31
CA GLU A 532 2.79 -32.92 -13.41
C GLU A 532 4.27 -32.82 -13.84
N ALA A 533 4.55 -32.82 -15.15
CA ALA A 533 5.92 -32.70 -15.66
C ALA A 533 6.52 -31.33 -15.35
N THR A 534 5.75 -30.27 -15.60
CA THR A 534 6.13 -28.88 -15.31
C THR A 534 6.39 -28.68 -13.82
N VAL A 535 5.49 -29.19 -12.98
CA VAL A 535 5.65 -29.15 -11.52
C VAL A 535 6.93 -29.84 -11.06
N ASN A 536 7.20 -31.05 -11.54
CA ASN A 536 8.43 -31.76 -11.22
C ASN A 536 9.67 -31.01 -11.72
N SER A 537 9.62 -30.39 -12.90
CA SER A 537 10.76 -29.63 -13.44
C SER A 537 11.18 -28.45 -12.55
N PHE A 538 10.23 -27.73 -11.95
CA PHE A 538 10.53 -26.67 -10.98
C PHE A 538 11.08 -27.24 -9.68
N ILE A 539 10.49 -28.30 -9.16
CA ILE A 539 10.89 -28.92 -7.89
C ILE A 539 12.30 -29.52 -8.00
N ASP A 540 12.55 -30.27 -9.07
CA ASP A 540 13.85 -30.89 -9.33
C ASP A 540 14.89 -29.80 -9.61
N GLY A 541 14.52 -28.75 -10.35
CA GLY A 541 15.39 -27.59 -10.56
C GLY A 541 15.80 -26.89 -9.27
N MET A 542 14.91 -26.78 -8.28
CA MET A 542 15.24 -26.26 -6.94
C MET A 542 16.23 -27.19 -6.23
N ALA A 543 15.99 -28.50 -6.26
CA ALA A 543 16.87 -29.50 -5.64
C ALA A 543 18.27 -29.52 -6.28
N GLU A 544 18.37 -29.52 -7.61
CA GLU A 544 19.63 -29.44 -8.36
C GLU A 544 20.48 -28.22 -8.00
N ARG A 545 19.82 -27.11 -7.65
CA ARG A 545 20.46 -25.83 -7.29
C ARG A 545 20.71 -25.70 -5.78
N ASN A 546 20.43 -26.75 -5.00
CA ASN A 546 20.49 -26.76 -3.55
C ASN A 546 19.65 -25.64 -2.91
N LEU A 547 18.47 -25.37 -3.47
CA LEU A 547 17.52 -24.38 -2.96
C LEU A 547 16.44 -25.10 -2.12
N PRO A 548 16.41 -24.93 -0.79
CA PRO A 548 15.42 -25.61 0.05
C PRO A 548 13.98 -25.20 -0.29
N LEU A 549 13.12 -26.18 -0.56
CA LEU A 549 11.70 -26.00 -0.86
C LEU A 549 10.86 -26.85 0.10
N HIS A 550 9.77 -26.28 0.63
CA HIS A 550 8.98 -26.92 1.69
C HIS A 550 7.51 -27.08 1.33
N VAL A 551 6.94 -26.11 0.62
CA VAL A 551 5.53 -26.13 0.20
C VAL A 551 5.43 -25.85 -1.29
N PHE A 552 4.63 -26.66 -1.99
CA PHE A 552 4.26 -26.41 -3.38
C PHE A 552 2.76 -26.10 -3.49
N HIS A 553 2.41 -25.05 -4.21
CA HIS A 553 1.03 -24.57 -4.38
C HIS A 553 0.56 -24.69 -5.82
N PHE A 554 -0.62 -25.29 -6.01
CA PHE A 554 -1.34 -25.34 -7.28
C PHE A 554 -2.39 -24.23 -7.36
N ASP A 555 -2.24 -23.36 -8.35
CA ASP A 555 -3.14 -22.22 -8.58
C ASP A 555 -4.38 -22.63 -9.41
N CYS A 556 -5.28 -21.68 -9.71
CA CYS A 556 -6.65 -21.91 -10.19
C CYS A 556 -6.87 -23.02 -11.26
N PHE A 557 -5.99 -23.16 -12.26
CA PHE A 557 -6.10 -24.16 -13.34
C PHE A 557 -5.77 -25.61 -12.92
N TRP A 558 -5.64 -25.89 -11.61
CA TRP A 558 -5.81 -27.26 -11.13
C TRP A 558 -7.24 -27.76 -11.37
N MET A 559 -8.21 -26.85 -11.42
CA MET A 559 -9.58 -27.05 -11.90
C MET A 559 -9.73 -26.53 -13.34
N LYS A 560 -10.72 -27.04 -14.07
CA LYS A 560 -11.01 -26.62 -15.44
C LYS A 560 -11.40 -25.14 -15.52
N ALA A 561 -10.94 -24.45 -16.57
CA ALA A 561 -11.28 -23.05 -16.83
C ALA A 561 -12.80 -22.82 -16.79
N PHE A 562 -13.21 -21.70 -16.16
CA PHE A 562 -14.61 -21.32 -15.94
C PHE A 562 -15.43 -22.24 -15.04
N GLN A 563 -14.80 -23.21 -14.36
CA GLN A 563 -15.44 -24.12 -13.40
C GLN A 563 -14.99 -23.89 -11.94
N TRP A 564 -14.20 -22.84 -11.71
CA TRP A 564 -13.71 -22.48 -10.38
C TRP A 564 -14.87 -21.98 -9.48
N CYS A 565 -15.01 -22.41 -8.23
CA CYS A 565 -14.36 -23.50 -7.50
C CYS A 565 -15.35 -24.68 -7.36
N ASP A 566 -15.21 -25.75 -8.15
CA ASP A 566 -16.06 -26.95 -8.14
C ASP A 566 -15.41 -28.17 -7.46
N PHE A 567 -14.12 -28.04 -7.12
CA PHE A 567 -13.28 -29.07 -6.48
C PHE A 567 -12.94 -30.27 -7.36
N GLU A 568 -13.15 -30.20 -8.67
CA GLU A 568 -12.81 -31.25 -9.63
C GLU A 568 -11.46 -30.96 -10.31
N TRP A 569 -10.54 -31.93 -10.27
CA TRP A 569 -9.25 -31.80 -10.97
C TRP A 569 -9.46 -31.84 -12.48
N ASP A 570 -8.77 -30.97 -13.24
CA ASP A 570 -8.78 -31.04 -14.70
C ASP A 570 -8.21 -32.40 -15.15
N PRO A 571 -9.03 -33.30 -15.73
CA PRO A 571 -8.61 -34.66 -16.03
C PRO A 571 -7.61 -34.74 -17.19
N VAL A 572 -7.52 -33.69 -18.02
CA VAL A 572 -6.54 -33.62 -19.12
C VAL A 572 -5.16 -33.29 -18.57
N THR A 573 -5.09 -32.29 -17.69
CA THR A 573 -3.84 -31.80 -17.11
C THR A 573 -3.35 -32.70 -15.96
N PHE A 574 -4.27 -33.23 -15.16
CA PHE A 574 -4.00 -34.01 -13.96
C PHE A 574 -4.77 -35.34 -13.96
N PRO A 575 -4.33 -36.33 -14.77
CA PRO A 575 -5.03 -37.62 -14.88
C PRO A 575 -4.90 -38.50 -13.62
N ASP A 576 -3.88 -38.31 -12.78
CA ASP A 576 -3.68 -39.02 -11.50
C ASP A 576 -3.32 -38.03 -10.36
N PRO A 577 -4.26 -37.19 -9.89
CA PRO A 577 -3.97 -36.18 -8.88
C PRO A 577 -3.45 -36.78 -7.57
N LYS A 578 -4.03 -37.92 -7.16
CA LYS A 578 -3.68 -38.60 -5.91
C LYS A 578 -2.27 -39.17 -5.97
N GLY A 579 -1.88 -39.81 -7.07
CA GLY A 579 -0.53 -40.31 -7.23
C GLY A 579 0.49 -39.19 -7.38
N MET A 580 0.17 -38.11 -8.11
CA MET A 580 1.03 -36.93 -8.22
C MET A 580 1.35 -36.36 -6.83
N ILE A 581 0.31 -36.04 -6.03
CA ILE A 581 0.49 -35.51 -4.68
C ILE A 581 1.29 -36.48 -3.79
N ARG A 582 1.10 -37.80 -3.94
CA ARG A 582 1.88 -38.81 -3.21
C ARG A 582 3.36 -38.74 -3.57
N ARG A 583 3.70 -38.63 -4.86
CA ARG A 583 5.09 -38.48 -5.35
C ARG A 583 5.73 -37.20 -4.83
N LEU A 584 5.01 -36.07 -4.83
CA LEU A 584 5.49 -34.80 -4.27
C LEU A 584 5.73 -34.89 -2.76
N LYS A 585 4.81 -35.50 -2.00
CA LYS A 585 4.97 -35.73 -0.56
C LYS A 585 6.13 -36.66 -0.22
N ALA A 586 6.42 -37.65 -1.08
CA ALA A 586 7.58 -38.53 -0.90
C ALA A 586 8.92 -37.77 -0.99
N LYS A 587 8.95 -36.61 -1.68
CA LYS A 587 10.10 -35.68 -1.69
C LYS A 587 10.15 -34.77 -0.46
N GLY A 588 9.27 -34.95 0.53
CA GLY A 588 9.22 -34.17 1.77
C GLY A 588 8.38 -32.89 1.70
N LEU A 589 7.72 -32.61 0.57
CA LEU A 589 6.94 -31.39 0.37
C LEU A 589 5.55 -31.45 1.02
N LYS A 590 5.06 -30.29 1.45
CA LYS A 590 3.64 -30.04 1.73
C LYS A 590 2.97 -29.46 0.48
N VAL A 591 1.67 -29.69 0.36
CA VAL A 591 0.90 -29.29 -0.83
C VAL A 591 -0.22 -28.36 -0.42
N CYS A 592 -0.35 -27.24 -1.13
CA CYS A 592 -1.45 -26.29 -1.05
C CYS A 592 -2.18 -26.28 -2.40
N VAL A 593 -3.50 -26.07 -2.39
CA VAL A 593 -4.32 -25.87 -3.59
C VAL A 593 -5.15 -24.61 -3.41
N TRP A 594 -5.37 -23.88 -4.51
CA TRP A 594 -6.23 -22.70 -4.51
C TRP A 594 -7.70 -23.08 -4.32
N ILE A 595 -8.44 -22.30 -3.53
CA ILE A 595 -9.89 -22.39 -3.37
C ILE A 595 -10.48 -20.98 -3.24
N ASN A 596 -11.76 -20.80 -3.59
CA ASN A 596 -12.52 -19.59 -3.26
C ASN A 596 -14.00 -19.94 -2.96
N PRO A 597 -14.79 -19.02 -2.38
CA PRO A 597 -16.18 -19.30 -2.02
C PRO A 597 -17.17 -19.04 -3.18
N LEU A 598 -16.69 -18.97 -4.43
CA LEU A 598 -17.54 -18.71 -5.59
C LEU A 598 -17.71 -19.99 -6.41
N HIS A 599 -18.92 -20.20 -6.93
CA HIS A 599 -19.23 -21.34 -7.78
C HIS A 599 -20.20 -20.93 -8.87
N ARG A 600 -19.97 -21.40 -10.10
CA ARG A 600 -20.83 -21.08 -11.24
C ARG A 600 -22.09 -21.97 -11.23
N PRO A 601 -23.31 -21.41 -11.24
CA PRO A 601 -24.56 -22.20 -11.12
C PRO A 601 -24.84 -23.17 -12.27
N GLU A 602 -24.20 -22.99 -13.43
CA GLU A 602 -24.54 -23.69 -14.68
C GLU A 602 -23.80 -25.03 -14.88
N ILE A 603 -22.95 -25.45 -13.93
CA ILE A 603 -22.12 -26.65 -14.08
C ILE A 603 -22.94 -27.93 -13.75
N PRO A 604 -22.92 -28.98 -14.59
CA PRO A 604 -23.61 -30.24 -14.32
C PRO A 604 -23.05 -30.94 -13.07
N GLY A 605 -23.89 -31.31 -12.09
CA GLY A 605 -23.46 -32.08 -10.91
C GLY A 605 -24.26 -31.85 -9.62
N LEU A 606 -24.94 -30.70 -9.48
CA LEU A 606 -25.80 -30.40 -8.33
C LEU A 606 -27.29 -30.51 -8.71
N PRO A 607 -28.08 -31.42 -8.10
CA PRO A 607 -29.54 -31.49 -8.29
C PRO A 607 -30.21 -30.14 -8.03
N GLY A 608 -31.26 -29.80 -8.80
CA GLY A 608 -31.92 -28.48 -8.74
C GLY A 608 -32.39 -28.05 -7.34
N ALA A 609 -32.81 -29.00 -6.50
CA ALA A 609 -33.25 -28.73 -5.12
C ALA A 609 -32.11 -28.38 -4.14
N GLU A 610 -30.88 -28.82 -4.41
CA GLU A 610 -29.71 -28.48 -3.58
C GLU A 610 -29.12 -27.12 -3.96
N ARG A 611 -29.19 -26.75 -5.25
CA ARG A 611 -28.82 -25.40 -5.72
C ARG A 611 -29.63 -24.32 -4.99
N GLU A 612 -30.93 -24.53 -4.78
CA GLU A 612 -31.77 -23.56 -4.06
C GLU A 612 -31.49 -23.46 -2.55
N ARG A 613 -30.72 -24.37 -1.95
CA ARG A 613 -30.41 -24.34 -0.50
C ARG A 613 -29.04 -23.74 -0.18
N ILE A 614 -28.11 -23.78 -1.14
CA ILE A 614 -26.68 -23.49 -0.89
C ILE A 614 -26.27 -22.11 -1.41
N PHE A 615 -26.90 -21.60 -2.47
CA PHE A 615 -26.57 -20.28 -3.03
C PHE A 615 -27.29 -19.14 -2.30
N ALA A 616 -26.58 -18.02 -2.12
CA ALA A 616 -27.16 -16.79 -1.60
C ALA A 616 -28.34 -16.33 -2.49
N LYS A 617 -29.48 -16.05 -1.85
CA LYS A 617 -30.72 -15.73 -2.55
C LYS A 617 -30.90 -14.24 -2.75
N THR A 618 -31.33 -13.90 -3.95
CA THR A 618 -32.00 -12.64 -4.29
C THR A 618 -33.41 -12.57 -3.68
N PRO A 619 -33.93 -11.51 -3.07
CA PRO A 619 -35.35 -11.22 -3.24
C PRO A 619 -35.59 -10.92 -4.73
N GLY A 620 -35.89 -11.95 -5.53
CA GLY A 620 -36.34 -11.80 -6.93
C GLY A 620 -35.31 -11.91 -8.06
N ARG A 621 -34.03 -12.30 -7.85
CA ARG A 621 -33.06 -12.65 -8.94
C ARG A 621 -31.80 -13.35 -8.39
N LEU A 622 -31.23 -14.34 -9.10
CA LEU A 622 -29.94 -14.94 -8.70
C LEU A 622 -28.77 -13.97 -8.91
N LEU A 623 -27.87 -13.84 -7.93
CA LEU A 623 -26.61 -13.12 -8.08
C LEU A 623 -25.63 -13.94 -8.93
N VAL A 624 -25.14 -13.35 -10.01
CA VAL A 624 -23.93 -13.81 -10.72
C VAL A 624 -22.84 -12.80 -10.39
N ALA A 625 -21.92 -13.16 -9.50
CA ALA A 625 -20.67 -12.42 -9.33
C ALA A 625 -19.76 -12.81 -10.51
N VAL A 626 -19.52 -11.87 -11.41
CA VAL A 626 -18.47 -12.00 -12.43
C VAL A 626 -17.20 -11.44 -11.80
N GLY A 627 -16.29 -12.34 -11.40
CA GLY A 627 -14.91 -12.03 -11.06
C GLY A 627 -14.01 -12.21 -12.27
#